data_AF-A0A9D7GHT8-F1
#
_entry.id   AF-A0A9D7GHT8-F1
#
_cell.length_a   1.000
_cell.length_b   1.000
_cell.length_c   1.000
_cell.angle_alpha   90.00
_cell.angle_beta   90.00
_cell.angle_gamma   90.00
#
_symmetry.space_group_name_H-M   'P 1'
#
loop_
_entity.id
_entity.type
_entity.pdbx_description
1 polymer ?
#
loop_
_entity_poly.entity_id
_entity_poly.type
_entity_poly.pdbx_seq_one_letter_code
_entity_poly.pdbx_strand_id
1 'polypeptide(L)'
;MNIETLESDEDDFYDFEKKQMNIAMTLLGIPCQQLLKYKFVEDLSIEEIRIKAGYQNVNTVSASISRCLRTLKEILTESVKNGG
;
A
#
# COMPACT_ATOMS: atom_id res chain seq x y z
N MET A 1 -41.63 0.61 5.74
CA MET A 1 -40.27 0.07 5.78
C MET A 1 -39.52 0.84 4.71
N ASN A 2 -38.77 1.87 5.10
CA ASN A 2 -37.99 2.67 4.17
C ASN A 2 -36.53 2.46 4.53
N ILE A 3 -35.81 1.79 3.64
CA ILE A 3 -34.36 1.58 3.68
C ILE A 3 -33.82 2.40 2.50
N GLU A 4 -33.66 3.70 2.68
CA GLU A 4 -33.01 4.60 1.71
C GLU A 4 -32.46 5.78 2.49
N THR A 5 -31.35 5.60 3.24
CA THR A 5 -30.59 6.73 3.81
C THR A 5 -29.19 6.40 4.36
N LEU A 6 -28.58 5.27 3.98
CA LEU A 6 -27.30 4.82 4.58
C LEU A 6 -26.16 4.62 3.57
N GLU A 7 -26.24 5.16 2.36
CA GLU A 7 -25.26 4.88 1.30
C GLU A 7 -24.40 6.08 0.87
N SER A 8 -24.72 7.33 1.27
CA SER A 8 -24.04 8.50 0.68
C SER A 8 -22.72 8.88 1.33
N ASP A 9 -22.54 8.65 2.63
CA ASP A 9 -21.39 9.21 3.38
C ASP A 9 -20.20 8.23 3.45
N GLU A 10 -20.45 6.93 3.31
CA GLU A 10 -19.41 5.89 3.30
C GLU A 10 -18.65 5.84 1.96
N ASP A 11 -19.33 6.09 0.85
CA ASP A 11 -18.74 6.05 -0.50
C ASP A 11 -17.73 7.18 -0.73
N ASP A 12 -18.05 8.40 -0.27
CA ASP A 12 -17.17 9.57 -0.41
C ASP A 12 -15.89 9.43 0.44
N PHE A 13 -16.01 8.86 1.64
CA PHE A 13 -14.86 8.58 2.49
C PHE A 13 -13.96 7.50 1.88
N TYR A 14 -14.55 6.44 1.33
CA TYR A 14 -13.82 5.35 0.67
C TYR A 14 -13.05 5.86 -0.57
N ASP A 15 -13.63 6.74 -1.38
CA ASP A 15 -12.94 7.32 -2.54
C ASP A 15 -11.75 8.19 -2.12
N PHE A 16 -11.89 8.95 -1.03
CA PHE A 16 -10.79 9.74 -0.48
C PHE A 16 -9.61 8.86 -0.02
N GLU A 17 -9.87 7.83 0.81
CA GLU A 17 -8.81 6.93 1.28
C GLU A 17 -8.12 6.21 0.11
N LYS A 18 -8.90 5.75 -0.87
CA LYS A 18 -8.40 5.10 -2.08
C LYS A 18 -7.51 6.04 -2.89
N LYS A 19 -7.92 7.30 -3.04
CA LYS A 19 -7.12 8.33 -3.74
C LYS A 19 -5.81 8.61 -3.03
N GLN A 20 -5.84 8.76 -1.69
CA GLN A 20 -4.62 8.96 -0.90
C GLN A 20 -3.68 7.76 -1.00
N MET A 21 -4.20 6.53 -0.97
CA MET A 21 -3.41 5.32 -1.16
C MET A 21 -2.78 5.26 -2.56
N ASN A 22 -3.53 5.60 -3.62
CA ASN A 22 -3.01 5.61 -4.99
C ASN A 22 -1.88 6.65 -5.17
N ILE A 23 -2.03 7.84 -4.58
CA ILE A 23 -0.99 8.87 -4.58
C ILE A 23 0.23 8.37 -3.81
N ALA A 24 0.03 7.82 -2.61
CA ALA A 24 1.12 7.34 -1.77
C ALA A 24 1.89 6.18 -2.43
N MET A 25 1.18 5.25 -3.05
CA MET A 25 1.79 4.17 -3.84
C MET A 25 2.59 4.74 -5.01
N THR A 26 2.07 5.74 -5.73
CA THR A 26 2.81 6.41 -6.81
C THR A 26 4.12 7.00 -6.32
N LEU A 27 4.11 7.72 -5.19
CA LEU A 27 5.29 8.34 -4.58
C LEU A 27 6.30 7.32 -4.03
N LEU A 28 5.84 6.15 -3.62
CA LEU A 28 6.68 5.06 -3.10
C LEU A 28 7.66 4.50 -4.15
N GLY A 29 7.34 4.64 -5.44
CA GLY A 29 8.16 4.18 -6.56
C GLY A 29 8.01 2.69 -6.89
N ILE A 30 8.30 2.36 -8.16
CA ILE A 30 8.04 1.03 -8.75
C ILE A 30 8.63 -0.14 -7.94
N PRO A 31 9.89 -0.11 -7.46
CA PRO A 31 10.46 -1.26 -6.76
C PRO A 31 9.69 -1.61 -5.48
N CYS A 32 9.31 -0.61 -4.69
CA CYS A 32 8.56 -0.82 -3.46
C CYS A 32 7.09 -1.16 -3.74
N GLN A 33 6.46 -0.53 -4.73
CA GLN A 33 5.10 -0.92 -5.16
C GLN A 33 5.03 -2.40 -5.51
N GLN A 34 6.00 -2.92 -6.28
CA GLN A 34 6.04 -4.33 -6.68
C GLN A 34 6.20 -5.27 -5.49
N LEU A 35 7.13 -4.99 -4.57
CA LEU A 35 7.32 -5.80 -3.37
C LEU A 35 6.06 -5.85 -2.49
N LEU A 36 5.38 -4.71 -2.32
CA LEU A 36 4.15 -4.66 -1.54
C LEU A 36 2.98 -5.35 -2.26
N LYS A 37 2.87 -5.21 -3.59
CA LYS A 37 1.86 -5.94 -4.38
C LYS A 37 2.06 -7.45 -4.25
N TYR A 38 3.29 -7.93 -4.42
CA TYR A 38 3.59 -9.34 -4.27
C TYR A 38 3.24 -9.86 -2.87
N LYS A 39 3.52 -9.08 -1.82
CA LYS A 39 3.28 -9.53 -0.45
C LYS A 39 1.82 -9.48 -0.01
N PHE A 40 1.09 -8.42 -0.39
CA PHE A 40 -0.22 -8.11 0.20
C PHE A 40 -1.40 -8.27 -0.76
N VAL A 41 -1.15 -8.28 -2.07
CA VAL A 41 -2.20 -8.47 -3.09
C VAL A 41 -2.13 -9.88 -3.68
N GLU A 42 -0.93 -10.35 -3.98
CA GLU A 42 -0.70 -11.70 -4.53
C GLU A 42 -0.43 -12.75 -3.44
N ASP A 43 -0.31 -12.32 -2.17
CA ASP A 43 -0.02 -13.14 -0.98
C ASP A 43 1.16 -14.11 -1.14
N LEU A 44 2.19 -13.69 -1.86
CA LEU A 44 3.40 -14.51 -2.05
C LEU A 44 4.19 -14.60 -0.74
N SER A 45 4.78 -15.78 -0.51
CA SER A 45 5.75 -15.99 0.55
C SER A 45 7.05 -15.22 0.27
N ILE A 46 7.87 -14.99 1.31
CA ILE A 46 9.15 -14.29 1.15
C ILE A 46 10.07 -15.01 0.16
N GLU A 47 10.01 -16.34 0.09
CA GLU A 47 10.82 -17.13 -0.84
C GLU A 47 10.32 -16.99 -2.29
N GLU A 48 9.01 -17.00 -2.52
CA GLU A 48 8.44 -16.75 -3.85
C GLU A 48 8.75 -15.32 -4.33
N ILE A 49 8.67 -14.34 -3.42
CA ILE A 49 9.05 -12.95 -3.72
C ILE A 49 10.54 -12.87 -4.05
N ARG A 50 11.41 -13.58 -3.32
CA ARG A 50 12.85 -13.62 -3.60
C ARG A 50 13.11 -14.04 -5.03
N ILE A 51 12.51 -15.15 -5.45
CA ILE A 51 12.66 -15.70 -6.80
C ILE A 51 12.08 -14.73 -7.84
N LYS A 52 10.83 -14.29 -7.63
CA LYS A 52 10.10 -13.44 -8.59
C LYS A 52 10.73 -12.06 -8.78
N ALA A 53 11.29 -11.48 -7.72
CA ALA A 53 11.92 -10.16 -7.74
C ALA A 53 13.45 -10.22 -7.94
N GLY A 54 14.04 -11.41 -8.10
CA GLY A 54 15.46 -11.58 -8.41
C GLY A 54 16.41 -11.26 -7.25
N TYR A 55 15.94 -11.35 -6.01
CA TYR A 55 16.79 -11.15 -4.83
C TYR A 55 17.65 -12.39 -4.55
N GLN A 56 18.85 -12.18 -4.04
CA GLN A 56 19.73 -13.30 -3.69
C GLN A 56 19.34 -13.96 -2.36
N ASN A 57 18.78 -13.20 -1.42
CA ASN A 57 18.53 -13.63 -0.06
C ASN A 57 17.16 -13.16 0.46
N VAL A 58 16.43 -14.08 1.09
CA VAL A 58 15.16 -13.82 1.80
C VAL A 58 15.26 -12.72 2.85
N ASN A 59 16.39 -12.58 3.53
CA ASN A 59 16.60 -11.53 4.53
C ASN A 59 16.57 -10.14 3.88
N THR A 60 17.14 -10.01 2.68
CA THR A 60 17.11 -8.76 1.91
C THR A 60 15.69 -8.44 1.44
N VAL A 61 14.90 -9.46 1.09
CA VAL A 61 13.48 -9.29 0.73
C VAL A 61 12.69 -8.77 1.93
N SER A 62 12.75 -9.45 3.08
CA SER A 62 12.06 -9.05 4.30
C SER A 62 12.45 -7.63 4.74
N ALA A 63 13.75 -7.32 4.74
CA ALA A 63 14.23 -5.98 5.07
C ALA A 63 13.77 -4.91 4.07
N SER A 64 13.64 -5.25 2.78
CA SER A 64 13.15 -4.34 1.76
C SER A 64 11.64 -4.09 1.91
N ILE A 65 10.84 -5.14 2.13
CA ILE A 65 9.40 -5.00 2.42
C ILE A 65 9.18 -4.11 3.65
N SER A 66 9.90 -4.35 4.74
CA SER A 66 9.79 -3.51 5.95
C SER A 66 10.14 -2.04 5.71
N ARG A 67 11.16 -1.77 4.88
CA ARG A 67 11.52 -0.40 4.49
C ARG A 67 10.43 0.23 3.63
N CYS A 68 9.91 -0.48 2.64
CA CYS A 68 8.82 0.00 1.79
C CYS A 68 7.55 0.30 2.58
N LEU A 69 7.16 -0.54 3.53
CA LEU A 69 6.02 -0.29 4.42
C LEU A 69 6.22 0.96 5.28
N ARG A 70 7.43 1.14 5.82
CA ARG A 70 7.75 2.33 6.62
C ARG A 70 7.65 3.59 5.76
N THR A 71 8.23 3.59 4.57
CA THR A 71 8.14 4.72 3.63
C THR A 71 6.70 4.99 3.21
N LEU A 72 5.90 3.96 2.93
CA LEU A 72 4.48 4.14 2.62
C LEU A 72 3.73 4.81 3.78
N LYS A 73 4.00 4.39 5.02
CA LYS A 73 3.42 5.00 6.22
C LYS A 73 3.85 6.46 6.39
N GLU A 74 5.12 6.77 6.14
CA GLU A 74 5.66 8.13 6.18
C GLU A 74 4.93 9.02 5.16
N ILE A 75 4.82 8.57 3.90
CA ILE A 75 4.11 9.29 2.83
C ILE A 75 2.65 9.53 3.21
N LEU A 76 1.94 8.51 3.69
CA LEU A 76 0.54 8.66 4.11
C LEU A 76 0.41 9.66 5.26
N THR A 77 1.29 9.58 6.27
CA THR A 77 1.25 10.48 7.43
C THR A 77 1.59 11.93 7.04
N GLU A 78 2.55 12.14 6.13
CA GLU A 78 2.91 13.46 5.62
C GLU A 78 1.82 14.04 4.71
N SER A 79 1.16 13.21 3.90
CA SER A 79 0.05 13.63 3.05
C SER A 79 -1.16 14.12 3.87
N VAL A 80 -1.39 13.54 5.05
CA VAL A 80 -2.45 13.95 5.98
C VAL A 80 -2.12 15.27 6.70
N LYS A 81 -0.83 15.55 6.98
CA LYS A 81 -0.42 16.77 7.69
C LYS A 81 -0.46 18.05 6.85
N ASN A 82 -0.46 17.93 5.52
CA ASN A 82 -0.45 19.07 4.59
C ASN A 82 -1.83 19.39 3.98
N GLY A 83 -2.87 18.70 4.41
CA GLY A 83 -4.26 18.87 3.93
C GLY A 83 -5.25 19.33 5.01
N GLY A 84 -4.76 19.87 6.14
CA GLY A 84 -5.56 20.43 7.24
C GLY A 84 -5.44 21.94 7.33
#